data_AF-F5LCS4-F1
#
_entry.id   AF-F5LCS4-F1
#
_cell.length_a   1.000
_cell.length_b   1.000
_cell.length_c   1.000
_cell.angle_alpha   90.00
_cell.angle_beta   90.00
_cell.angle_gamma   90.00
#
_symmetry.space_group_name_H-M   'P 1'
#
loop_
_entity.id
_entity.type
_entity.pdbx_description
1 polymer ?
#
loop_
_entity_poly.entity_id
_entity_poly.type
_entity_poly.pdbx_seq_one_letter_code
_entity_poly.pdbx_strand_id
1 'polypeptide(L)' 'MNDEIQEIINYFELEEGYDKNVLITDILGEIGDVRGYSADEIGLEWDGRTLTDLRSFADEFYGKIIEGVCNVLKSY' A
#
# COMPACT_ATOMS: atom_id res chain seq x y z
N MET A 1 21.02 -13.84 -9.25
CA MET A 1 19.86 -13.66 -8.35
C MET A 1 19.24 -15.03 -8.17
N ASN A 2 18.97 -15.46 -6.93
CA ASN A 2 18.31 -16.75 -6.66
C ASN A 2 16.92 -16.73 -7.33
N ASP A 3 16.55 -17.79 -8.04
CA ASP A 3 15.27 -17.89 -8.77
C ASP A 3 14.07 -17.66 -7.83
N GLU A 4 14.15 -18.17 -6.59
CA GLU A 4 13.14 -17.96 -5.55
C GLU A 4 13.00 -16.48 -5.13
N ILE A 5 14.12 -15.74 -5.10
CA ILE A 5 14.11 -14.31 -4.77
C ILE A 5 13.48 -13.51 -5.91
N GLN A 6 13.75 -13.90 -7.17
CA GLN A 6 13.14 -13.26 -8.32
C GLN A 6 11.63 -13.48 -8.38
N GLU A 7 11.16 -14.67 -8.03
CA GLU A 7 9.71 -14.97 -7.94
C GLU A 7 9.02 -14.08 -6.89
N ILE A 8 9.62 -13.88 -5.72
CA ILE A 8 9.07 -12.99 -4.68
C ILE A 8 9.05 -11.53 -5.15
N ILE A 9 10.12 -11.07 -5.82
CA ILE A 9 10.16 -9.72 -6.39
C ILE A 9 9.05 -9.56 -7.45
N ASN A 10 8.87 -10.53 -8.34
CA ASN A 10 7.84 -10.50 -9.36
C ASN A 10 6.45 -10.48 -8.75
N TYR A 11 6.19 -11.30 -7.72
CA TYR A 11 4.94 -11.28 -6.98
C TYR A 11 4.59 -9.85 -6.56
N PHE A 12 5.51 -9.16 -5.89
CA PHE A 12 5.24 -7.81 -5.38
C PHE A 12 5.25 -6.71 -6.46
N GLU A 13 6.22 -6.69 -7.38
CA GLU A 13 6.38 -5.61 -8.37
C GLU A 13 5.45 -5.73 -9.59
N LEU A 14 5.08 -6.95 -9.97
CA LEU A 14 4.20 -7.22 -11.11
C LEU A 14 2.74 -7.48 -10.71
N GLU A 15 2.44 -7.41 -9.42
CA GLU A 15 1.12 -7.73 -8.86
C GLU A 15 0.65 -9.14 -9.30
N GLU A 16 1.58 -10.09 -9.41
CA GLU A 16 1.28 -11.42 -9.95
C GLU A 16 0.54 -12.25 -8.89
N GLY A 17 -0.76 -12.46 -9.10
CA GLY A 17 -1.58 -13.32 -8.23
C GLY A 17 -2.34 -12.61 -7.11
N TYR A 18 -2.36 -11.27 -7.09
CA TYR A 18 -3.27 -10.50 -6.23
C TYR A 18 -3.66 -9.17 -6.89
N ASP A 19 -4.77 -8.58 -6.44
CA ASP A 19 -5.17 -7.22 -6.83
C ASP A 19 -4.82 -6.25 -5.70
N LYS A 20 -3.91 -5.32 -5.98
CA LYS A 20 -3.49 -4.28 -5.03
C LYS A 20 -4.67 -3.51 -4.46
N ASN A 21 -5.66 -3.18 -5.28
CA ASN A 21 -6.81 -2.39 -4.86
C ASN A 21 -7.71 -3.15 -3.90
N VAL A 22 -7.85 -4.47 -4.09
CA VAL A 22 -8.59 -5.33 -3.17
C VAL A 22 -7.87 -5.37 -1.83
N LEU A 23 -6.56 -5.62 -1.83
CA LEU A 23 -5.76 -5.64 -0.60
C LEU A 23 -5.83 -4.32 0.18
N ILE A 24 -5.67 -3.18 -0.50
CA ILE A 24 -5.78 -1.86 0.13
C ILE A 24 -7.19 -1.64 0.68
N THR A 25 -8.23 -2.04 -0.06
CA THR A 25 -9.62 -1.89 0.38
C THR A 25 -9.90 -2.73 1.62
N ASP A 26 -9.40 -3.97 1.68
CA ASP A 26 -9.55 -4.84 2.84
C ASP A 26 -8.88 -4.24 4.08
N ILE A 27 -7.65 -3.75 3.94
CA ILE A 27 -6.93 -3.06 5.03
C ILE A 27 -7.66 -1.80 5.49
N LEU A 28 -8.16 -0.98 4.56
CA LEU A 28 -8.92 0.23 4.89
C LEU A 28 -10.27 -0.11 5.54
N GLY A 29 -10.90 -1.23 5.16
CA GLY A 29 -12.14 -1.72 5.75
C GLY A 29 -12.00 -2.16 7.21
N GLU A 30 -10.79 -2.54 7.65
CA GLU A 30 -10.50 -2.83 9.06
C GLU A 30 -10.44 -1.56 9.94
N ILE A 31 -10.36 -0.37 9.33
CA ILE A 31 -10.39 0.91 10.06
C ILE A 31 -11.82 1.15 10.54
N GLY A 32 -12.11 0.64 11.74
CA GLY A 32 -13.47 0.56 12.31
C GLY A 32 -14.20 1.88 12.59
N ASP A 33 -13.64 3.05 12.26
CA ASP A 33 -14.21 4.35 12.60
C ASP A 33 -14.33 5.32 11.40
N VAL A 34 -14.56 4.77 10.19
CA VAL A 34 -14.80 5.58 8.97
C VAL A 34 -16.19 6.23 8.91
N ARG A 35 -17.06 6.07 9.92
CA ARG A 35 -18.37 6.75 10.11
C ARG A 35 -19.29 6.85 8.87
N GLY A 36 -19.19 5.89 7.95
CA GLY A 36 -19.99 5.88 6.71
C GLY A 36 -19.42 6.74 5.58
N TYR A 37 -18.24 7.33 5.76
CA TYR A 37 -17.45 7.96 4.70
C TYR A 37 -16.61 6.92 3.96
N SER A 38 -16.40 7.15 2.67
CA SER A 38 -15.40 6.40 1.91
C SER A 38 -13.98 6.90 2.19
N ALA A 39 -12.96 6.08 1.93
CA ALA A 39 -11.58 6.42 2.27
C ALA A 39 -11.05 7.67 1.52
N ASP A 40 -11.58 7.97 0.34
CA ASP A 40 -11.29 9.19 -0.42
C ASP A 40 -11.98 10.45 0.14
N GLU A 41 -12.93 10.29 1.06
CA GLU A 41 -13.61 11.39 1.77
C GLU A 41 -12.93 11.74 3.11
N ILE A 42 -11.97 10.95 3.56
CA ILE A 42 -11.30 11.12 4.85
C ILE A 42 -9.95 11.80 4.62
N GLY A 43 -9.88 13.08 4.96
CA GLY A 43 -8.63 13.85 4.94
C GLY A 43 -7.68 13.45 6.07
N LEU A 44 -6.40 13.27 5.73
CA LEU A 44 -5.30 13.14 6.68
C LEU A 44 -4.68 14.51 6.93
N GLU A 45 -4.61 14.90 8.19
CA GLU A 45 -4.06 16.20 8.61
C GLU A 45 -2.83 16.02 9.49
N TRP A 46 -1.86 16.93 9.28
CA TRP A 46 -0.70 17.07 10.15
C TRP A 46 -0.46 18.55 10.42
N ASP A 47 -0.39 18.92 11.70
CA ASP A 47 -0.16 20.30 12.13
C ASP A 47 -1.14 21.31 11.50
N GLY A 48 -2.43 20.95 11.47
CA GLY A 48 -3.51 21.78 10.93
C GLY A 48 -3.48 21.97 9.41
N ARG A 49 -2.66 21.19 8.69
CA ARG A 49 -2.62 21.16 7.22
C ARG A 49 -3.10 19.80 6.73
N THR A 50 -4.05 19.83 5.79
CA THR A 50 -4.42 18.63 5.03
C THR A 50 -3.23 18.20 4.17
N LEU A 51 -2.78 16.96 4.37
CA LEU A 51 -1.70 16.35 3.62
C LEU A 51 -2.22 15.69 2.34
N THR A 52 -3.20 14.80 2.49
CA THR A 52 -3.81 14.00 1.43
C THR A 52 -5.09 13.32 1.97
N ASP A 53 -5.80 12.55 1.15
CA ASP A 53 -6.89 11.68 1.61
C ASP A 53 -6.35 10.28 2.01
N LEU A 54 -7.13 9.55 2.81
CA LEU A 54 -6.74 8.26 3.35
C LEU A 54 -6.48 7.22 2.25
N ARG A 55 -7.23 7.27 1.13
CA ARG A 55 -7.01 6.35 0.01
C ARG A 55 -5.67 6.63 -0.67
N SER A 56 -5.42 7.88 -1.03
CA SER A 56 -4.15 8.33 -1.63
C SER A 56 -2.96 8.00 -0.74
N PHE A 57 -3.07 8.21 0.57
CA PHE A 57 -2.04 7.82 1.53
C PHE A 57 -1.78 6.32 1.53
N ALA A 58 -2.84 5.49 1.56
CA ALA A 58 -2.69 4.04 1.56
C ALA A 58 -2.01 3.54 0.28
N ASP A 59 -2.36 4.11 -0.87
CA ASP A 59 -1.73 3.82 -2.16
C ASP A 59 -0.23 4.19 -2.16
N GLU A 60 0.14 5.39 -1.67
CA GLU A 60 1.55 5.82 -1.60
C GLU A 60 2.35 4.98 -0.60
N PHE A 61 1.78 4.73 0.58
CA PHE A 61 2.41 3.95 1.63
C PHE A 61 2.67 2.50 1.16
N TYR A 62 1.67 1.88 0.52
CA TYR A 62 1.82 0.56 -0.08
C TYR A 62 3.01 0.50 -1.04
N GLY A 63 3.09 1.45 -1.98
CA GLY A 63 4.17 1.52 -2.95
C GLY A 63 5.55 1.60 -2.29
N LYS A 64 5.71 2.44 -1.26
CA LYS A 64 6.99 2.58 -0.53
C LYS A 64 7.40 1.30 0.22
N ILE A 65 6.43 0.56 0.76
CA ILE A 65 6.70 -0.71 1.43
C ILE A 65 7.18 -1.75 0.41
N ILE A 66 6.50 -1.88 -0.72
CA ILE A 66 6.91 -2.80 -1.79
C ILE A 66 8.30 -2.46 -2.31
N GLU A 67 8.54 -1.18 -2.63
CA GLU A 67 9.85 -0.71 -3.06
C GLU A 67 10.95 -1.03 -2.03
N GLY A 68 10.69 -0.77 -0.75
CA GLY A 68 11.62 -1.08 0.33
C GLY A 68 11.96 -2.57 0.44
N VAL A 69 10.94 -3.44 0.40
CA VAL A 69 11.11 -4.89 0.44
C VAL A 69 11.90 -5.38 -0.76
N CYS A 70 11.51 -4.98 -1.98
CA CYS A 70 12.18 -5.39 -3.21
C CYS A 70 13.62 -4.87 -3.28
N ASN A 71 13.91 -3.66 -2.79
CA ASN A 71 15.28 -3.15 -2.72
C ASN A 71 16.17 -3.97 -1.78
N VAL A 72 15.64 -4.40 -0.62
CA VAL A 72 16.36 -5.31 0.28
C VAL A 72 16.64 -6.63 -0.45
N LEU A 73 15.63 -7.23 -1.08
CA LEU A 73 15.79 -8.51 -1.80
C LEU A 73 16.79 -8.41 -2.95
N LYS A 74 16.80 -7.31 -3.71
CA LYS A 74 17.75 -7.03 -4.80
C LYS A 74 19.18 -6.80 -4.31
N SER A 75 19.37 -6.51 -3.03
CA SER A 75 20.70 -6.31 -2.42
C SER A 75 21.38 -7.60 -1.95
N TYR A 76 20.65 -8.73 -1.93
CA TYR A 76 21.16 -10.07 -1.66
C TYR A 76 21.63 -10.77 -2.95
#